data_AF-A0A842TJH9-F1
#
_entry.id   AF-A0A842TJH9-F1
#
_cell.length_a   1.000
_cell.length_b   1.000
_cell.length_c   1.000
_cell.angle_alpha   90.00
_cell.angle_beta   90.00
_cell.angle_gamma   90.00
#
_symmetry.space_group_name_H-M   'P 1'
#
loop_
_entity.id
_entity.type
_entity.pdbx_description
1 polymer ?
#
loop_
_entity_poly.entity_id
_entity_poly.type
_entity_poly.pdbx_seq_one_letter_code
_entity_poly.pdbx_strand_id
1 'polypeptide(L)'
;MNFDKNELFGAALIGFDMIDGPFLKWKKEFKEKDDVVKLDDFAMNFYLSFRGGNSGKKPRAILYDKFYIVAFPKDLELCCLFMKPKGIEANITKLNKIASRIMIEMDEDEATESEEKNQKADTDSDEDTIEEIKRLILNMLNDTKMSTPEMRKYFKLTNAEIWKIMSDLESSKKVIRAGKKGRAQLWTVP
;
A
#
# COMPACT_ATOMS: atom_id res chain seq x y z
N MET A 1 -28.70 5.55 -8.01
CA MET A 1 -27.79 4.64 -8.73
C MET A 1 -28.66 3.92 -9.76
N ASN A 2 -28.46 4.16 -11.06
CA ASN A 2 -29.23 3.45 -12.09
C ASN A 2 -28.58 2.09 -12.29
N PHE A 3 -29.25 1.04 -11.81
CA PHE A 3 -28.76 -0.33 -11.87
C PHE A 3 -29.11 -0.97 -13.21
N ASP A 4 -28.08 -1.44 -13.92
CA ASP A 4 -28.26 -2.31 -15.09
C ASP A 4 -28.00 -3.76 -14.65
N LYS A 5 -29.02 -4.63 -14.75
CA LYS A 5 -28.91 -6.06 -14.43
C LYS A 5 -27.76 -6.74 -15.20
N ASN A 6 -27.38 -6.21 -16.36
CA ASN A 6 -26.29 -6.73 -17.18
C ASN A 6 -24.89 -6.46 -16.60
N GLU A 7 -24.76 -5.64 -15.56
CA GLU A 7 -23.49 -5.35 -14.88
C GLU A 7 -23.12 -6.40 -13.83
N LEU A 8 -24.11 -7.11 -13.30
CA LEU A 8 -23.91 -8.21 -12.36
C LEU A 8 -23.33 -9.41 -13.10
N PHE A 9 -22.16 -9.88 -12.68
CA PHE A 9 -21.55 -11.10 -13.24
C PHE A 9 -21.42 -12.21 -12.22
N GLY A 10 -21.49 -11.93 -10.92
CA GLY A 10 -21.42 -12.94 -9.88
C GLY A 10 -22.08 -12.55 -8.57
N ALA A 11 -22.39 -13.55 -7.75
CA ALA A 11 -22.83 -13.40 -6.37
C ALA A 11 -22.20 -14.49 -5.51
N ALA A 12 -21.87 -14.17 -4.26
CA ALA A 12 -21.37 -15.10 -3.27
C ALA A 12 -22.06 -14.87 -1.93
N LEU A 13 -22.37 -15.95 -1.23
CA LEU A 13 -22.78 -15.92 0.16
C LEU A 13 -21.62 -16.43 1.00
N ILE A 14 -21.10 -15.59 1.87
CA ILE A 14 -20.04 -15.93 2.81
C ILE A 14 -20.70 -16.15 4.17
N GLY A 15 -20.56 -17.36 4.69
CA GLY A 15 -20.96 -17.71 6.05
C GLY A 15 -19.84 -17.41 7.04
N PHE A 16 -20.14 -17.54 8.32
CA PHE A 16 -19.15 -17.43 9.39
C PHE A 16 -19.36 -18.57 10.38
N ASP A 17 -18.34 -19.40 10.52
CA ASP A 17 -18.24 -20.39 11.58
C ASP A 17 -17.49 -19.77 12.77
N MET A 18 -17.94 -20.06 13.99
CA MET A 18 -17.34 -19.47 15.20
C MET A 18 -15.96 -20.07 15.54
N ILE A 19 -15.64 -21.25 15.00
CA ILE A 19 -14.38 -21.97 15.20
C ILE A 19 -13.46 -21.70 14.00
N ASP A 20 -13.96 -21.95 12.79
CA ASP A 20 -13.14 -21.92 11.57
C ASP A 20 -13.16 -20.56 10.85
N GLY A 21 -14.04 -19.65 11.26
CA GLY A 21 -14.15 -18.30 10.71
C GLY A 21 -14.98 -18.21 9.41
N PRO A 22 -14.74 -17.19 8.57
CA PRO A 22 -15.52 -16.98 7.35
C PRO A 22 -15.28 -18.08 6.31
N PHE A 23 -16.35 -18.58 5.69
CA PHE A 23 -16.27 -19.59 4.63
C PHE A 23 -17.24 -19.31 3.48
N LEU A 24 -16.92 -19.78 2.27
CA LEU A 24 -17.82 -19.66 1.13
C LEU A 24 -18.98 -20.65 1.27
N LYS A 25 -20.19 -20.14 1.55
CA LYS A 25 -21.41 -20.96 1.67
C LYS A 25 -22.05 -21.25 0.33
N TRP A 26 -22.02 -20.27 -0.59
CA TRP A 26 -22.62 -20.40 -1.91
C TRP A 26 -22.01 -19.42 -2.90
N LYS A 27 -21.97 -19.78 -4.19
CA LYS A 27 -21.62 -18.87 -5.28
C LYS A 27 -22.49 -19.11 -6.51
N LYS A 28 -22.71 -18.04 -7.28
CA LYS A 28 -23.35 -18.08 -8.59
C LYS A 28 -22.68 -17.10 -9.53
N GLU A 29 -22.35 -17.59 -10.71
CA GLU A 29 -21.85 -16.79 -11.83
C GLU A 29 -22.98 -16.61 -12.84
N PHE A 30 -23.17 -15.39 -13.32
CA PHE A 30 -24.25 -15.02 -14.23
C PHE A 30 -23.77 -14.83 -15.68
N LYS A 31 -22.45 -14.82 -15.91
CA LYS A 31 -21.83 -14.78 -17.24
C LYS A 31 -20.76 -15.87 -17.32
N GLU A 32 -20.52 -16.42 -18.51
CA GLU A 32 -19.51 -17.47 -18.73
C GLU A 32 -18.14 -17.05 -18.20
N LYS A 33 -17.55 -17.94 -17.38
CA LYS A 33 -16.22 -17.94 -16.76
C LYS A 33 -15.28 -16.81 -17.18
N ASP A 34 -15.55 -15.61 -16.68
CA ASP A 34 -14.51 -14.63 -16.47
C ASP A 34 -13.85 -15.03 -15.15
N ASP A 35 -12.69 -15.71 -15.21
CA ASP A 35 -11.84 -16.19 -14.10
C ASP A 35 -11.25 -15.03 -13.25
N VAL A 36 -12.04 -13.98 -13.04
CA VAL A 36 -11.61 -12.70 -12.49
C VAL A 36 -11.43 -12.78 -10.97
N VAL A 37 -12.16 -13.67 -10.28
CA VAL A 37 -12.10 -13.79 -8.82
C VAL A 37 -12.20 -15.24 -8.35
N LYS A 38 -11.15 -15.73 -7.68
CA LYS A 38 -11.21 -16.98 -6.92
C LYS A 38 -11.90 -16.74 -5.58
N LEU A 39 -13.23 -16.86 -5.57
CA LEU A 39 -14.07 -16.49 -4.41
C LEU A 39 -13.69 -17.21 -3.11
N ASP A 40 -13.20 -18.45 -3.21
CA ASP A 40 -12.77 -19.26 -2.07
C ASP A 40 -11.57 -18.61 -1.33
N ASP A 41 -10.59 -18.10 -2.07
CA ASP A 41 -9.38 -17.47 -1.52
C ASP A 41 -9.66 -16.09 -0.91
N PHE A 42 -10.77 -15.45 -1.31
CA PHE A 42 -11.13 -14.10 -0.88
C PHE A 42 -12.24 -14.03 0.17
N ALA A 43 -12.86 -15.16 0.53
CA ALA A 43 -13.97 -15.18 1.48
C ALA A 43 -13.64 -14.48 2.81
N MET A 44 -12.47 -14.78 3.40
CA MET A 44 -12.00 -14.14 4.63
C MET A 44 -11.74 -12.64 4.44
N ASN A 45 -11.05 -12.25 3.35
CA ASN A 45 -10.74 -10.85 3.06
C ASN A 45 -12.00 -10.01 2.88
N PHE A 46 -12.99 -10.51 2.14
CA PHE A 46 -14.27 -9.82 1.97
C PHE A 46 -15.03 -9.75 3.28
N TYR A 47 -15.09 -10.85 4.04
CA TYR A 47 -15.76 -10.84 5.34
C TYR A 47 -15.17 -9.78 6.26
N LEU A 48 -13.85 -9.76 6.43
CA LEU A 48 -13.16 -8.77 7.26
C LEU A 48 -13.32 -7.34 6.73
N SER A 49 -13.27 -7.14 5.41
CA SER A 49 -13.40 -5.79 4.84
C SER A 49 -14.79 -5.20 5.05
N PHE A 50 -15.85 -6.01 4.96
CA PHE A 50 -17.23 -5.55 5.07
C PHE A 50 -17.83 -5.67 6.48
N ARG A 51 -17.29 -6.56 7.32
CA ARG A 51 -17.77 -6.79 8.70
C ARG A 51 -16.78 -6.38 9.77
N GLY A 52 -15.48 -6.37 9.47
CA GLY A 52 -14.43 -5.97 10.39
C GLY A 52 -14.42 -4.47 10.66
N GLY A 53 -13.78 -4.09 11.78
CA GLY A 53 -13.62 -2.70 12.20
C GLY A 53 -14.81 -2.09 12.96
N ASN A 54 -14.61 -0.84 13.39
CA ASN A 54 -15.57 -0.11 14.22
C ASN A 54 -16.91 0.14 13.49
N SER A 55 -18.00 -0.11 14.19
CA SER A 55 -19.38 0.16 13.73
C SER A 55 -19.49 1.58 13.18
N GLY A 56 -19.85 1.71 11.90
CA GLY A 56 -20.04 3.00 11.20
C GLY A 56 -18.99 3.36 10.14
N LYS A 57 -17.80 2.74 10.15
CA LYS A 57 -16.73 2.99 9.15
C LYS A 57 -16.54 1.85 8.14
N LYS A 58 -17.60 1.07 7.89
CA LYS A 58 -17.53 -0.10 7.00
C LYS A 58 -17.79 0.31 5.56
N PRO A 59 -16.98 -0.15 4.59
CA PRO A 59 -17.22 0.14 3.19
C PRO A 59 -18.57 -0.45 2.75
N ARG A 60 -19.34 0.31 1.98
CA ARG A 60 -20.55 -0.22 1.31
C ARG A 60 -20.20 -0.95 0.01
N ALA A 61 -19.12 -0.52 -0.64
CA ALA A 61 -18.58 -1.14 -1.84
C ALA A 61 -17.06 -1.02 -1.85
N ILE A 62 -16.39 -1.98 -2.48
CA ILE A 62 -14.94 -1.98 -2.71
C ILE A 62 -14.72 -2.09 -4.21
N LEU A 63 -13.93 -1.16 -4.76
CA LEU A 63 -13.64 -1.07 -6.18
C LEU A 63 -12.27 -1.70 -6.46
N TYR A 64 -12.23 -2.59 -7.44
CA TYR A 64 -11.02 -3.14 -8.05
C TYR A 64 -10.95 -2.69 -9.51
N ASP A 65 -9.80 -2.89 -10.16
CA ASP A 65 -9.59 -2.45 -11.54
C ASP A 65 -10.59 -3.06 -12.52
N LYS A 66 -10.94 -4.34 -12.35
CA LYS A 66 -11.80 -5.09 -13.28
C LYS A 66 -13.23 -5.29 -12.82
N PHE A 67 -13.50 -5.07 -11.53
CA PHE A 67 -14.80 -5.32 -10.91
C PHE A 67 -14.96 -4.49 -9.64
N TYR A 68 -16.18 -4.34 -9.16
CA TYR A 68 -16.43 -3.88 -7.80
C TYR A 68 -17.35 -4.85 -7.08
N ILE A 69 -17.22 -4.84 -5.76
CA ILE A 69 -17.99 -5.70 -4.86
C ILE A 69 -18.87 -4.81 -4.01
N VAL A 70 -20.14 -5.19 -3.90
CA VAL A 70 -21.09 -4.62 -2.93
C VAL A 70 -21.51 -5.73 -2.00
N ALA A 71 -21.48 -5.48 -0.68
CA ALA A 71 -21.83 -6.51 0.28
C ALA A 71 -23.00 -6.09 1.18
N PHE A 72 -23.89 -7.04 1.43
CA PHE A 72 -25.08 -6.89 2.26
C PHE A 72 -25.00 -7.89 3.41
N PRO A 73 -24.73 -7.43 4.64
CA PRO A 73 -24.68 -8.32 5.79
C PRO A 73 -26.09 -8.72 6.23
N LYS A 74 -26.25 -9.99 6.60
CA LYS A 74 -27.45 -10.52 7.25
C LYS A 74 -27.03 -11.46 8.38
N ASP A 75 -27.25 -11.04 9.62
CA ASP A 75 -26.79 -11.76 10.82
C ASP A 75 -25.28 -12.03 10.79
N LEU A 76 -24.87 -13.30 10.71
CA LEU A 76 -23.48 -13.75 10.56
C LEU A 76 -23.06 -13.93 9.10
N GLU A 77 -23.99 -13.85 8.16
CA GLU A 77 -23.75 -14.04 6.73
C GLU A 77 -23.46 -12.71 6.03
N LEU A 78 -22.74 -12.80 4.92
CA LEU A 78 -22.40 -11.69 4.05
C LEU A 78 -22.70 -12.05 2.59
N CYS A 79 -23.70 -11.38 2.01
CA CYS A 79 -24.02 -11.53 0.59
C CYS A 79 -23.21 -10.53 -0.23
N CYS A 80 -22.27 -11.01 -1.02
CA CYS A 80 -21.42 -10.21 -1.91
C CYS A 80 -21.95 -10.29 -3.35
N LEU A 81 -22.09 -9.14 -3.99
CA LEU A 81 -22.44 -9.00 -5.40
C LEU A 81 -21.25 -8.46 -6.17
N PHE A 82 -20.91 -9.11 -7.28
CA PHE A 82 -19.77 -8.77 -8.12
C PHE A 82 -20.24 -8.15 -9.43
N MET A 83 -19.76 -6.94 -9.69
CA MET A 83 -20.26 -6.09 -10.77
C MET A 83 -19.12 -5.51 -11.61
N LYS A 84 -19.34 -5.33 -12.92
CA LYS A 84 -18.35 -4.71 -13.81
C LYS A 84 -18.41 -3.18 -13.71
N PRO A 85 -17.28 -2.48 -13.51
CA PRO A 85 -17.27 -1.02 -13.52
C PRO A 85 -17.61 -0.52 -14.94
N LYS A 86 -18.50 0.48 -15.04
CA LYS A 86 -18.74 1.22 -16.29
C LYS A 86 -18.35 2.67 -16.10
N GLY A 87 -17.48 3.20 -16.98
CA GLY A 87 -17.18 4.63 -17.05
C GLY A 87 -16.40 5.21 -15.85
N ILE A 88 -15.81 4.36 -15.00
CA ILE A 88 -15.06 4.81 -13.81
C ILE A 88 -13.59 5.15 -14.16
N GLU A 89 -13.05 4.60 -15.24
CA GLU A 89 -11.64 4.77 -15.66
C GLU A 89 -11.22 6.23 -15.85
N ALA A 90 -12.07 7.03 -16.51
CA ALA A 90 -11.81 8.45 -16.72
C ALA A 90 -11.77 9.24 -15.40
N ASN A 91 -12.56 8.81 -14.41
CA ASN A 91 -12.59 9.42 -13.09
C ASN A 91 -11.36 9.00 -12.26
N ILE A 92 -10.98 7.71 -12.29
CA ILE A 92 -9.77 7.22 -11.63
C ILE A 92 -8.53 7.94 -12.18
N THR A 93 -8.44 8.12 -13.49
CA THR A 93 -7.28 8.80 -14.11
C THR A 93 -7.16 10.25 -13.63
N LYS A 94 -8.28 10.97 -13.53
CA LYS A 94 -8.30 12.33 -12.98
C LYS A 94 -7.93 12.36 -11.51
N LEU A 95 -8.46 11.41 -10.71
CA LEU A 95 -8.11 11.28 -9.29
C LEU A 95 -6.63 10.95 -9.10
N ASN A 96 -6.07 10.10 -9.94
CA ASN A 96 -4.65 9.75 -9.88
C ASN A 96 -3.77 10.98 -10.16
N LYS A 97 -4.16 11.85 -11.10
CA LYS A 97 -3.47 13.11 -11.35
C LYS A 97 -3.53 14.06 -10.13
N ILE A 98 -4.67 14.13 -9.45
CA ILE A 98 -4.82 14.92 -8.22
C ILE A 98 -3.98 14.33 -7.09
N ALA A 99 -4.05 13.02 -6.88
CA ALA A 99 -3.29 12.32 -5.85
C ALA A 99 -1.78 12.49 -6.07
N SER A 100 -1.31 12.34 -7.31
CA SER A 100 0.09 12.55 -7.68
C SER A 100 0.55 13.98 -7.36
N ARG A 101 -0.31 14.97 -7.62
CA ARG A 101 -0.02 16.37 -7.30
C ARG A 101 0.06 16.60 -5.80
N ILE A 102 -0.87 16.06 -5.02
CA ILE A 102 -0.85 16.15 -3.55
C ILE A 102 0.40 15.48 -2.98
N MET A 103 0.77 14.30 -3.50
CA MET A 103 1.99 13.61 -3.08
C MET A 103 3.24 14.45 -3.33
N ILE A 104 3.32 15.14 -4.48
CA ILE A 104 4.42 16.05 -4.80
C ILE A 104 4.40 17.28 -3.88
N GLU A 105 3.24 17.90 -3.67
CA GLU A 105 3.09 19.06 -2.77
C GLU A 105 3.48 18.69 -1.32
N MET A 106 3.09 17.50 -0.84
CA MET A 106 3.53 17.00 0.48
C MET A 106 5.04 16.72 0.54
N ASP A 107 5.64 16.16 -0.51
CA ASP A 107 7.09 15.95 -0.60
C ASP A 107 7.85 17.29 -0.60
N GLU A 108 7.28 18.35 -1.17
CA GLU A 108 7.82 19.71 -1.19
C GLU A 108 7.64 20.42 0.17
N ASP A 109 6.48 20.29 0.81
CA ASP A 109 6.22 20.84 2.15
C ASP A 109 7.09 20.17 3.22
N GLU A 110 7.29 18.85 3.18
CA GLU A 110 8.22 18.13 4.07
C GLU A 110 9.68 18.56 3.85
N ALA A 111 10.07 18.90 2.61
CA ALA A 111 11.39 19.45 2.32
C ALA A 111 11.58 20.87 2.89
N THR A 112 10.49 21.60 3.12
CA THR A 112 10.51 22.96 3.67
C THR A 112 10.42 22.95 5.20
N GLU A 113 9.61 22.07 5.80
CA GLU A 113 9.55 21.87 7.26
C GLU A 113 10.83 21.25 7.87
N SER A 114 11.60 20.52 7.08
CA SER A 114 12.89 19.96 7.52
C SER A 114 13.98 21.01 7.71
N GLU A 115 13.78 22.26 7.28
CA GLU A 115 14.65 23.39 7.62
C GLU A 115 14.31 24.03 8.98
N GLU A 116 13.07 23.90 9.47
CA GLU A 116 12.62 24.52 10.73
C GLU A 116 12.71 23.59 11.97
N LYS A 117 12.70 22.26 11.79
CA LYS A 117 12.75 21.28 12.90
C LYS A 117 14.16 20.93 13.40
N ASN A 118 15.18 21.75 13.12
CA ASN A 118 16.54 21.56 13.67
C ASN A 118 16.68 21.91 15.17
N GLN A 119 15.59 22.18 15.89
CA GLN A 119 15.63 22.47 17.32
C GLN A 119 14.47 21.80 18.07
N LYS A 120 14.56 20.47 18.25
CA LYS A 120 14.08 19.67 19.40
C LYS A 120 13.77 18.26 18.92
N ALA A 121 14.65 17.32 19.18
CA ALA A 121 14.28 15.92 19.31
C ALA A 121 15.01 15.35 20.52
N ASP A 122 14.20 14.87 21.44
CA ASP A 122 14.54 14.26 22.71
C ASP A 122 15.35 12.98 22.53
N THR A 123 16.30 12.81 23.43
CA THR A 123 17.03 11.58 23.75
C THR A 123 16.08 10.50 24.29
N ASP A 124 15.82 9.44 23.51
CA ASP A 124 15.97 8.03 23.91
C ASP A 124 15.35 7.08 22.85
N SER A 125 16.06 5.98 22.53
CA SER A 125 15.73 4.83 21.65
C SER A 125 16.26 4.77 20.21
N ASP A 126 17.12 5.69 19.77
CA ASP A 126 17.57 5.75 18.37
C ASP A 126 18.61 4.68 17.94
N GLU A 127 19.26 3.96 18.85
CA GLU A 127 20.38 3.08 18.46
C GLU A 127 19.91 1.81 17.74
N ASP A 128 18.88 1.13 18.25
CA ASP A 128 18.31 -0.08 17.63
C ASP A 128 17.65 0.23 16.28
N THR A 129 16.97 1.39 16.18
CA THR A 129 16.32 1.82 14.94
C THR A 129 17.35 2.16 13.86
N ILE A 130 18.48 2.78 14.23
CA ILE A 130 19.58 3.06 13.29
C ILE A 130 20.24 1.77 12.80
N GLU A 131 20.40 0.76 13.65
CA GLU A 131 20.95 -0.54 13.24
C GLU A 131 20.01 -1.29 12.28
N GLU A 132 18.70 -1.28 12.54
CA GLU A 132 17.71 -1.85 11.62
C GLU A 132 17.69 -1.11 10.28
N ILE A 133 17.77 0.22 10.30
CA ILE A 133 17.87 1.02 9.07
C ILE A 133 19.13 0.66 8.29
N LYS A 134 20.29 0.52 8.96
CA LYS A 134 21.54 0.06 8.32
C LYS A 134 21.37 -1.30 7.66
N ARG A 135 20.70 -2.25 8.32
CA ARG A 135 20.41 -3.58 7.76
C ARG A 135 19.49 -3.51 6.54
N LEU A 136 18.43 -2.70 6.59
CA LEU A 136 17.50 -2.51 5.49
C LEU A 136 18.19 -1.84 4.28
N ILE A 137 19.03 -0.84 4.50
CA ILE A 137 19.83 -0.19 3.44
C ILE A 137 20.69 -1.22 2.71
N LEU A 138 21.40 -2.09 3.44
CA LEU A 138 22.23 -3.13 2.84
C LEU A 138 21.42 -4.13 2.01
N ASN A 139 20.25 -4.54 2.52
CA ASN A 139 19.36 -5.43 1.78
C ASN A 139 18.82 -4.79 0.49
N MET A 140 18.51 -3.49 0.52
CA MET A 140 18.03 -2.77 -0.66
C MET A 140 19.13 -2.54 -1.70
N LEU A 141 20.36 -2.23 -1.26
CA LEU A 141 21.51 -2.03 -2.14
C LEU A 141 22.10 -3.34 -2.68
N ASN A 142 21.63 -4.49 -2.18
CA ASN A 142 21.99 -5.78 -2.74
C ASN A 142 21.39 -5.89 -4.16
N ASP A 143 22.25 -6.10 -5.16
CA ASP A 143 21.93 -6.12 -6.60
C ASP A 143 21.40 -4.81 -7.23
N THR A 144 21.36 -3.69 -6.48
CA THR A 144 20.91 -2.40 -7.04
C THR A 144 21.82 -1.22 -6.68
N LYS A 145 21.83 -0.20 -7.56
CA LYS A 145 22.53 1.07 -7.33
C LYS A 145 21.49 2.14 -7.05
N MET A 146 21.54 2.71 -5.85
CA MET A 146 20.62 3.79 -5.46
C MET A 146 21.37 5.05 -5.05
N SER A 147 20.74 6.18 -5.27
CA SER A 147 21.21 7.48 -4.79
C SER A 147 20.67 7.79 -3.39
N THR A 148 21.34 8.66 -2.65
CA THR A 148 20.88 9.11 -1.32
C THR A 148 19.44 9.65 -1.32
N PRO A 149 18.98 10.45 -2.31
CA PRO A 149 17.59 10.89 -2.37
C PRO A 149 16.57 9.78 -2.66
N GLU A 150 16.95 8.74 -3.41
CA GLU A 150 16.09 7.58 -3.65
C GLU A 150 15.94 6.74 -2.38
N MET A 151 17.02 6.55 -1.62
CA MET A 151 16.97 5.85 -0.33
C MET A 151 16.11 6.60 0.70
N ARG A 152 16.14 7.94 0.69
CA ARG A 152 15.30 8.77 1.57
C ARG A 152 13.81 8.46 1.42
N LYS A 153 13.33 8.10 0.24
CA LYS A 153 11.90 7.79 0.03
C LYS A 153 11.40 6.61 0.88
N TYR A 154 12.31 5.77 1.35
CA TYR A 154 11.99 4.56 2.10
C TYR A 154 12.19 4.73 3.61
N PHE A 155 12.83 5.82 4.07
CA PHE A 155 13.14 6.05 5.48
C PHE A 155 12.74 7.46 5.91
N LYS A 156 12.13 7.59 7.10
CA LYS A 156 11.85 8.90 7.71
C LYS A 156 13.13 9.53 8.30
N LEU A 157 14.09 9.85 7.43
CA LEU A 157 15.38 10.42 7.82
C LEU A 157 15.68 11.69 7.04
N THR A 158 16.34 12.63 7.68
CA THR A 158 16.87 13.84 7.05
C THR A 158 18.04 13.53 6.13
N ASN A 159 18.35 14.45 5.20
CA ASN A 159 19.50 14.28 4.30
C ASN A 159 20.81 14.10 5.07
N ALA A 160 20.99 14.79 6.20
CA ALA A 160 22.18 14.71 7.03
C ALA A 160 22.29 13.36 7.74
N GLU A 161 21.19 12.82 8.27
CA GLU A 161 21.15 11.52 8.95
C GLU A 161 21.44 10.36 7.99
N ILE A 162 20.81 10.36 6.80
CA ILE A 162 21.13 9.34 5.77
C ILE A 162 22.58 9.48 5.34
N TRP A 163 23.10 10.70 5.16
CA TRP A 163 24.51 10.89 4.83
C TRP A 163 25.45 10.35 5.89
N LYS A 164 25.13 10.56 7.18
CA LYS A 164 25.89 10.04 8.32
C LYS A 164 25.87 8.51 8.32
N ILE A 165 24.69 7.89 8.16
CA ILE A 165 24.55 6.43 8.08
C ILE A 165 25.32 5.85 6.89
N MET A 166 25.23 6.48 5.71
CA MET A 166 25.95 6.02 4.52
C MET A 166 27.47 6.20 4.66
N SER A 167 27.93 7.26 5.32
CA SER A 167 29.35 7.46 5.63
C SER A 167 29.86 6.43 6.66
N ASP A 168 29.04 6.06 7.64
CA ASP A 168 29.34 5.00 8.60
C ASP A 168 29.38 3.62 7.91
N LEU A 169 28.49 3.38 6.95
CA LEU A 169 28.48 2.15 6.15
C LEU A 169 29.68 2.09 5.17
N GLU A 170 30.12 3.22 4.64
CA GLU A 170 31.34 3.34 3.83
C GLU A 170 32.60 3.12 4.67
N SER A 171 32.69 3.72 5.87
CA SER A 171 33.84 3.55 6.77
C SER A 171 33.96 2.10 7.27
N SER A 172 32.82 1.42 7.48
CA SER A 172 32.77 -0.01 7.77
C SER A 172 32.88 -0.93 6.54
N LYS A 173 33.15 -0.37 5.35
CA LYS A 173 33.32 -1.07 4.07
C LYS A 173 32.13 -1.93 3.64
N LYS A 174 30.93 -1.68 4.16
CA LYS A 174 29.70 -2.40 3.79
C LYS A 174 29.04 -1.83 2.53
N VAL A 175 29.38 -0.61 2.15
CA VAL A 175 28.88 0.09 0.95
C VAL A 175 30.04 0.81 0.26
N ILE A 176 30.02 0.85 -1.08
CA ILE A 176 30.96 1.60 -1.90
C ILE A 176 30.26 2.64 -2.78
N ARG A 177 31.00 3.69 -3.13
CA ARG A 177 30.57 4.74 -4.05
C ARG A 177 30.59 4.23 -5.49
N ALA A 178 29.41 3.99 -6.06
CA ALA A 178 29.24 3.41 -7.41
C ALA A 178 29.31 4.43 -8.56
N GLY A 179 29.44 5.72 -8.26
CA GLY A 179 29.48 6.83 -9.23
C GLY A 179 28.64 8.04 -8.81
N LYS A 180 28.41 8.98 -9.73
CA LYS A 180 27.52 10.13 -9.52
C LYS A 180 26.42 10.16 -10.56
N LYS A 181 25.20 10.52 -10.15
CA LYS A 181 24.06 10.81 -11.02
C LYS A 181 23.65 12.27 -10.77
N GLY A 182 24.13 13.18 -11.62
CA GLY A 182 24.00 14.62 -11.39
C GLY A 182 24.79 15.07 -10.15
N ARG A 183 24.12 15.73 -9.19
CA ARG A 183 24.71 16.14 -7.90
C ARG A 183 24.67 15.05 -6.83
N ALA A 184 23.96 13.94 -7.06
CA ALA A 184 23.78 12.87 -6.08
C ALA A 184 24.83 11.76 -6.23
N GLN A 185 25.32 11.26 -5.10
CA GLN A 185 26.23 10.12 -5.03
C GLN A 185 25.43 8.82 -5.14
N LEU A 186 25.88 7.91 -5.99
CA LEU A 186 25.35 6.55 -6.09
C LEU A 186 26.13 5.62 -5.16
N TRP A 187 25.39 4.72 -4.53
CA TRP A 187 25.89 3.75 -3.57
C TRP A 187 25.50 2.35 -3.99
N THR A 188 26.33 1.37 -3.65
CA THR A 188 26.10 -0.06 -3.90
C THR A 188 26.88 -0.89 -2.89
N VAL A 189 26.45 -2.12 -2.64
CA VAL A 189 27.23 -3.08 -1.84
C VAL A 189 28.45 -3.52 -2.67
N PRO A 190 29.64 -3.66 -2.07
CA PRO A 190 30.85 -4.14 -2.78
C PRO A 190 30.71 -5.54 -3.37
#